data_AF-A0A920K4L7-F1
#
_entry.id   AF-A0A920K4L7-F1
#
_cell.length_a   1.000
_cell.length_b   1.000
_cell.length_c   1.000
_cell.angle_alpha   90.00
_cell.angle_beta   90.00
_cell.angle_gamma   90.00
#
_symmetry.space_group_name_H-M   'P 1'
#
loop_
_entity.id
_entity.type
_entity.pdbx_description
1 polymer ?
#
loop_
_entity_poly.entity_id
_entity_poly.type
_entity_poly.pdbx_seq_one_letter_code
_entity_poly.pdbx_strand_id
1 'polypeptide(L)'
;MINWEDNAVNQSEKDSILIDSMANKIEQKPDEIKDGLVRRVKVEDKRIINGGTDVNQLVPFKYKWAWEKYLSGCANHWMPQEINMSRDIAFVEELRRTF
;
A
#
# COMPACT_ATOMS: atom_id res chain seq x y z
N MET A 1 -33.54 16.49 27.98
CA MET A 1 -33.28 17.73 28.73
C MET A 1 -32.48 17.34 29.97
N ILE A 2 -31.16 17.41 29.87
CA ILE A 2 -30.23 17.38 31.02
C ILE A 2 -29.22 18.48 30.67
N ASN A 3 -29.38 19.64 31.30
CA ASN A 3 -28.52 20.80 31.12
C ASN A 3 -27.28 20.61 32.01
N TRP A 4 -26.12 20.86 31.43
CA TRP A 4 -24.80 20.47 31.93
C TRP A 4 -24.06 21.65 32.59
N GLU A 5 -24.79 22.59 33.20
CA GLU A 5 -24.24 23.91 33.59
C GLU A 5 -23.68 24.00 35.03
N ASP A 6 -23.62 22.91 35.81
CA ASP A 6 -23.16 22.95 37.21
C ASP A 6 -21.69 22.53 37.44
N ASN A 7 -20.77 22.80 36.51
CA ASN A 7 -19.35 22.56 36.79
C ASN A 7 -18.37 23.60 36.20
N ALA A 8 -18.84 24.85 36.04
CA ALA A 8 -18.07 25.92 35.40
C ALA A 8 -16.94 26.55 36.27
N VAL A 9 -16.76 26.14 37.53
CA VAL A 9 -15.78 26.80 38.44
C VAL A 9 -14.43 26.09 38.51
N ASN A 10 -14.26 24.90 37.94
CA ASN A 10 -12.98 24.16 37.98
C ASN A 10 -12.36 23.96 36.58
N GLN A 11 -12.71 24.79 35.60
CA GLN A 11 -12.19 24.68 34.23
C GLN A 11 -10.95 25.57 34.03
N SER A 12 -10.93 26.81 34.52
CA SER A 12 -9.82 27.74 34.25
C SER A 12 -8.49 27.37 34.92
N GLU A 13 -8.53 26.77 36.13
CA GLU A 13 -7.32 26.27 36.81
C GLU A 13 -6.83 24.93 36.22
N LYS A 14 -7.73 24.14 35.62
CA LYS A 14 -7.35 22.95 34.85
C LYS A 14 -6.80 23.32 33.48
N ASP A 15 -7.34 24.39 32.89
CA ASP A 15 -6.90 24.91 31.61
C ASP A 15 -5.48 25.44 31.72
N SER A 16 -5.11 26.17 32.78
CA SER A 16 -3.71 26.63 33.00
C SER A 16 -2.71 25.46 33.13
N ILE A 17 -3.07 24.40 33.85
CA ILE A 17 -2.27 23.17 33.95
C ILE A 17 -2.22 22.43 32.59
N LEU A 18 -3.29 22.48 31.79
CA LEU A 18 -3.31 21.93 30.44
C LEU A 18 -2.39 22.70 29.49
N ILE A 19 -2.30 24.03 29.57
CA ILE A 19 -1.36 24.82 28.74
C ILE A 19 0.10 24.57 29.17
N ASP A 20 0.39 24.50 30.47
CA ASP A 20 1.74 24.19 30.98
C ASP A 20 2.16 22.74 30.71
N SER A 21 1.22 21.79 30.75
CA SER A 21 1.48 20.41 30.35
C SER A 21 1.57 20.24 28.82
N MET A 22 0.84 21.04 28.04
CA MET A 22 1.01 21.12 26.58
C MET A 22 2.36 21.72 26.21
N ALA A 23 2.82 22.77 26.90
CA ALA A 23 4.16 23.33 26.72
C ALA A 23 5.25 22.31 27.05
N ASN A 24 5.11 21.57 28.15
CA ASN A 24 6.04 20.50 28.53
C ASN A 24 5.94 19.22 27.68
N LYS A 25 4.84 19.03 26.93
CA LYS A 25 4.72 17.93 25.96
C LYS A 25 5.31 18.30 24.60
N ILE A 26 5.46 19.58 24.31
CA ILE A 26 6.17 20.09 23.13
C ILE A 26 7.69 19.98 23.31
N GLU A 27 8.19 19.81 24.53
CA GLU A 27 9.60 19.59 24.84
C GLU A 27 9.98 18.10 25.05
N GLN A 28 9.16 17.17 24.55
CA GLN A 28 9.61 15.81 24.33
C GLN A 28 10.37 15.76 23.00
N LYS A 29 11.71 15.82 23.12
CA LYS A 29 12.74 15.46 22.14
C LYS A 29 12.24 15.46 20.68
N PRO A 30 12.61 16.45 19.84
CA PRO A 30 12.12 16.60 18.47
C PRO A 30 12.49 15.45 17.50
N ASP A 31 13.01 14.32 18.01
CA ASP A 31 13.39 13.13 17.26
C ASP A 31 12.25 12.12 17.07
N GLU A 32 11.04 12.36 17.61
CA GLU A 32 9.89 11.45 17.46
C GLU A 32 8.63 12.05 16.80
N ILE A 33 8.78 13.18 16.10
CA ILE A 33 8.02 13.29 14.84
C ILE A 33 8.79 12.41 13.87
N LYS A 34 8.42 11.12 13.77
CA LYS A 34 8.82 10.30 12.63
C LYS A 34 8.17 10.92 11.42
N ASP A 35 8.83 11.96 10.93
CA ASP A 35 8.74 12.50 9.61
C ASP A 35 9.22 11.37 8.71
N GLY A 36 8.32 10.39 8.53
CA GLY A 36 8.33 9.40 7.48
C GLY A 36 8.09 10.09 6.15
N LEU A 37 8.82 11.18 5.90
CA LEU A 37 9.18 11.66 4.58
C LEU A 37 9.78 10.44 3.89
N VAL A 38 8.90 9.77 3.14
CA VAL A 38 9.19 8.80 2.10
C VAL A 38 10.39 9.34 1.31
N ARG A 39 11.61 8.97 1.73
CA ARG A 39 12.83 9.49 1.11
C ARG A 39 12.78 8.95 -0.32
N ARG A 40 12.76 9.87 -1.29
CA ARG A 40 12.67 9.52 -2.70
C ARG A 40 13.76 8.52 -3.03
N VAL A 41 13.36 7.35 -3.53
CA VAL A 41 14.30 6.28 -3.85
C VAL A 41 15.16 6.70 -5.03
N LYS A 42 16.48 6.57 -4.88
CA LYS A 42 17.45 6.79 -5.96
C LYS A 42 17.49 5.58 -6.90
N VAL A 43 17.73 5.81 -8.19
CA VAL A 43 17.71 4.73 -9.20
C VAL A 43 18.88 3.78 -8.98
N GLU A 44 20.05 4.33 -8.70
CA GLU A 44 21.32 3.63 -8.55
C GLU A 44 21.30 2.59 -7.44
N ASP A 45 20.55 2.82 -6.36
CA ASP A 45 20.52 1.96 -5.18
C ASP A 45 19.61 0.73 -5.35
N LYS A 46 18.68 0.75 -6.32
CA LYS A 46 17.80 -0.41 -6.58
C LYS A 46 18.62 -1.63 -7.04
N ARG A 47 18.36 -2.79 -6.45
CA ARG A 47 18.97 -4.09 -6.82
C ARG A 47 17.88 -5.15 -6.96
N ILE A 48 18.10 -6.14 -7.83
CA ILE A 48 17.17 -7.27 -8.00
C ILE A 48 17.19 -8.18 -6.76
N ILE A 49 18.38 -8.42 -6.21
CA ILE A 49 18.60 -9.27 -5.04
C ILE A 49 19.28 -8.45 -3.95
N ASN A 50 18.84 -8.61 -2.69
CA ASN A 50 19.42 -7.98 -1.51
C ASN A 50 19.58 -6.44 -1.61
N GLY A 51 18.58 -5.75 -2.19
CA GLY A 51 18.54 -4.28 -2.20
C GLY A 51 17.98 -3.72 -0.90
N GLY A 52 18.66 -2.76 -0.28
CA GLY A 52 18.21 -2.07 0.94
C GLY A 52 17.29 -0.86 0.70
N THR A 53 16.86 -0.64 -0.55
CA THR A 53 15.98 0.47 -0.94
C THR A 53 14.51 0.16 -0.70
N ASP A 54 13.69 1.17 -0.40
CA ASP A 54 12.23 1.01 -0.27
C ASP A 54 11.60 0.43 -1.54
N VAL A 55 10.92 -0.72 -1.38
CA VAL A 55 10.30 -1.52 -2.45
C VAL A 55 8.89 -1.03 -2.78
N ASN A 56 8.24 -0.30 -1.86
CA ASN A 56 6.85 0.14 -2.06
C ASN A 56 6.73 1.29 -3.08
N GLN A 57 7.85 1.92 -3.44
CA GLN A 57 7.92 3.00 -4.44
C GLN A 57 8.30 2.47 -5.83
N LEU A 58 7.32 2.39 -6.73
CA LEU A 58 7.51 1.97 -8.13
C LEU A 58 8.53 2.84 -8.87
N VAL A 59 8.37 4.16 -8.78
CA VAL A 59 9.27 5.12 -9.44
C VAL A 59 10.47 5.43 -8.53
N PRO A 60 11.66 5.72 -9.09
CA PRO A 60 12.02 5.66 -10.50
C PRO A 60 12.41 4.24 -10.96
N PHE A 61 12.14 3.90 -12.23
CA PHE A 61 12.42 2.57 -12.79
C PHE A 61 13.90 2.41 -13.17
N LYS A 62 14.61 1.46 -12.55
CA LYS A 62 15.97 1.04 -12.95
C LYS A 62 15.97 0.01 -14.07
N TYR A 63 15.13 -1.03 -13.95
CA TYR A 63 15.08 -2.16 -14.87
C TYR A 63 13.94 -1.99 -15.88
N LYS A 64 14.21 -1.28 -16.99
CA LYS A 64 13.21 -0.99 -18.03
C LYS A 64 12.66 -2.24 -18.70
N TRP A 65 13.51 -3.25 -18.93
CA TRP A 65 13.09 -4.54 -19.49
C TRP A 65 11.99 -5.21 -18.67
N ALA A 66 12.02 -5.10 -17.34
CA ALA A 66 11.02 -5.72 -16.47
C ALA A 66 9.66 -5.02 -16.61
N TRP A 67 9.69 -3.69 -16.76
CA TRP A 67 8.49 -2.89 -17.02
C TRP A 67 7.89 -3.20 -18.40
N GLU A 68 8.72 -3.31 -19.44
CA GLU A 68 8.27 -3.68 -20.79
C GLU A 68 7.65 -5.09 -20.82
N LYS A 69 8.22 -6.04 -20.08
CA LYS A 69 7.62 -7.38 -19.92
C LYS A 69 6.29 -7.35 -19.19
N TYR A 70 6.16 -6.52 -18.15
CA TYR A 70 4.87 -6.34 -17.45
C TYR A 70 3.79 -5.81 -18.42
N LEU A 71 4.08 -4.75 -19.16
CA LEU A 71 3.15 -4.19 -20.15
C LEU A 71 2.78 -5.20 -21.25
N SER A 72 3.77 -5.97 -21.71
CA SER A 72 3.53 -7.05 -22.69
C SER A 72 2.63 -8.15 -22.14
N GLY A 73 2.73 -8.47 -20.84
CA GLY A 73 1.82 -9.39 -20.17
C GLY A 73 0.40 -8.85 -20.06
N CYS A 74 0.26 -7.57 -19.68
CA CYS A 74 -1.05 -6.90 -19.62
C CYS A 74 -1.75 -6.85 -20.98
N ALA A 75 -1.00 -6.65 -22.07
CA ALA A 75 -1.55 -6.64 -23.42
C ALA A 75 -2.02 -8.03 -23.92
N ASN A 76 -1.48 -9.11 -23.34
CA ASN A 76 -1.77 -10.49 -23.72
C ASN A 76 -2.71 -11.19 -22.71
N HIS A 77 -3.61 -10.43 -22.07
CA HIS A 77 -4.61 -11.02 -21.17
C HIS A 77 -5.61 -11.86 -21.97
N TRP A 78 -5.80 -13.13 -21.55
CA TRP A 78 -6.81 -14.03 -22.09
C TRP A 78 -7.45 -14.83 -20.95
N MET A 79 -8.70 -15.22 -21.16
CA MET A 79 -9.46 -16.07 -20.24
C MET A 79 -9.69 -17.45 -20.87
N PRO A 80 -9.48 -18.57 -20.16
CA PRO A 80 -9.68 -19.91 -20.72
C PRO A 80 -11.07 -20.17 -21.30
N GLN A 81 -12.09 -19.50 -20.76
CA GLN A 81 -13.48 -19.60 -21.21
C GLN A 81 -13.73 -18.90 -22.56
N GLU A 82 -12.79 -18.10 -23.06
CA GLU A 82 -12.90 -17.43 -24.37
C GLU A 82 -12.67 -18.39 -25.54
N ILE A 83 -12.09 -19.57 -25.29
CA ILE A 83 -11.81 -20.59 -26.31
C ILE A 83 -12.94 -21.63 -26.29
N ASN A 84 -13.61 -21.80 -27.44
CA ASN A 84 -14.68 -22.80 -27.58
C ASN A 84 -14.13 -24.23 -27.58
N MET A 85 -14.69 -25.08 -26.71
CA MET A 85 -14.25 -26.49 -26.52
C MET A 85 -15.20 -27.52 -27.17
N SER A 86 -16.23 -27.13 -27.91
CA SER A 86 -17.27 -28.05 -28.38
C SER A 86 -16.73 -29.15 -29.30
N ARG A 87 -15.74 -28.84 -30.14
CA ARG A 87 -15.11 -29.81 -31.06
C ARG A 87 -14.23 -30.80 -30.32
N ASP A 88 -13.41 -30.31 -29.40
CA ASP A 88 -12.53 -31.12 -28.57
C ASP A 88 -13.34 -32.09 -27.69
N ILE A 89 -14.48 -31.65 -27.14
CA ILE A 89 -15.40 -32.51 -26.39
C ILE A 89 -15.94 -33.62 -27.28
N ALA A 90 -16.44 -33.30 -28.48
CA ALA A 90 -16.96 -34.30 -29.41
C ALA A 90 -15.89 -35.33 -29.82
N PHE A 91 -14.66 -34.87 -30.06
CA PHE A 91 -13.53 -35.74 -30.38
C PHE A 91 -13.18 -36.69 -29.22
N VAL A 92 -13.12 -36.17 -27.99
CA VAL A 92 -12.86 -36.99 -26.79
C VAL A 92 -13.97 -38.03 -26.57
N GLU A 93 -15.23 -37.69 -26.82
CA GLU A 93 -16.35 -38.63 -26.75
C GLU A 93 -16.26 -39.74 -27.80
N GLU A 94 -15.84 -39.42 -29.02
CA GLU A 94 -15.65 -40.41 -30.10
C GLU A 94 -14.54 -41.40 -29.76
N LEU A 95 -13.38 -40.91 -29.29
CA LEU A 95 -12.30 -41.78 -28.83
C LEU A 95 -12.77 -42.68 -27.69
N ARG A 96 -13.49 -42.13 -26.70
CA ARG A 96 -14.06 -42.90 -25.59
C ARG A 96 -15.04 -43.98 -26.04
N ARG A 97 -15.74 -43.81 -27.16
CA ARG A 97 -16.63 -44.83 -27.72
C ARG A 97 -15.88 -45.93 -28.47
N THR A 98 -14.66 -45.65 -28.90
CA THR A 98 -13.87 -46.54 -29.77
C THR A 98 -12.92 -47.45 -28.98
N PHE A 99 -12.67 -47.14 -27.70
CA PHE A 99 -11.88 -47.93 -26.75
C PHE A 99 -12.74 -48.45 -25.60
#